data_AF-A0A958LE46-F1
#
_entry.id   AF-A0A958LE46-F1
#
_cell.length_a   1.000
_cell.length_b   1.000
_cell.length_c   1.000
_cell.angle_alpha   90.00
_cell.angle_beta   90.00
_cell.angle_gamma   90.00
#
_symmetry.space_group_name_H-M   'P 1'
#
loop_
_entity.id
_entity.type
_entity.pdbx_description
1 polymer ?
#
loop_
_entity_poly.entity_id
_entity_poly.type
_entity_poly.pdbx_seq_one_letter_code
_entity_poly.pdbx_strand_id
1 'polypeptide(L)'
;YPLGLGPDNADFMQQLDARLPDSHRHMHNNFLNVAVENGWLGLLTFLWWMGAVIFSAFSTWRRAKERDVFTAQASLAIGVALVGWQVAGVAEYNFGDGEVRIIAMFLMGLVLALAVRAEDLKRYASA
;
A
#
# COMPACT_ATOMS: atom_id res chain seq x y z
N TYR A 1 -3.95 -24.65 -2.70
CA TYR A 1 -2.71 -24.04 -3.22
C TYR A 1 -2.10 -23.11 -2.17
N PRO A 2 -1.20 -23.58 -1.28
CA PRO A 2 -0.65 -22.74 -0.20
C PRO A 2 0.23 -21.58 -0.71
N LEU A 3 0.76 -21.68 -1.93
CA LEU A 3 1.58 -20.67 -2.60
C LEU A 3 0.78 -19.75 -3.55
N GLY A 4 -0.55 -19.88 -3.58
CA GLY A 4 -1.41 -19.15 -4.52
C GLY A 4 -1.52 -19.81 -5.89
N LEU A 5 -2.32 -19.19 -6.76
CA LEU A 5 -2.59 -19.64 -8.14
C LEU A 5 -1.60 -19.05 -9.18
N GLY A 6 -0.77 -18.08 -8.77
CA GLY A 6 0.06 -17.27 -9.65
C GLY A 6 -0.57 -15.90 -9.96
N PRO A 7 0.23 -14.89 -10.35
CA PRO A 7 -0.25 -13.56 -10.69
C PRO A 7 -1.27 -13.61 -11.84
N ASP A 8 -2.33 -12.81 -11.76
CA ASP A 8 -3.39 -12.69 -12.77
C ASP A 8 -4.15 -14.00 -13.06
N ASN A 9 -4.08 -14.97 -12.16
CA ASN A 9 -4.82 -16.24 -12.24
C ASN A 9 -6.06 -16.26 -11.36
N ALA A 10 -6.52 -15.10 -10.85
CA ALA A 10 -7.77 -15.01 -10.09
C ALA A 10 -9.00 -15.45 -10.93
N ASP A 11 -8.98 -15.20 -12.25
CA ASP A 11 -9.98 -15.67 -13.23
C ASP A 11 -10.12 -17.21 -13.23
N PHE A 12 -9.09 -17.95 -12.82
CA PHE A 12 -9.15 -19.42 -12.74
C PHE A 12 -10.23 -19.92 -11.78
N MET A 13 -10.65 -19.09 -10.81
CA MET A 13 -11.79 -19.40 -9.93
C MET A 13 -13.11 -19.55 -10.70
N GLN A 14 -13.28 -18.87 -11.85
CA GLN A 14 -14.46 -19.04 -12.71
C GLN A 14 -14.51 -20.44 -13.36
N GLN A 15 -13.35 -21.08 -13.56
CA GLN A 15 -13.29 -22.45 -14.08
C GLN A 15 -13.64 -23.49 -13.00
N LEU A 16 -13.52 -23.12 -11.73
CA LEU A 16 -13.85 -23.97 -10.58
C LEU A 16 -15.33 -23.86 -10.18
N ASP A 17 -15.97 -22.71 -10.40
CA ASP A 17 -17.40 -22.50 -10.16
C ASP A 17 -18.07 -21.72 -11.31
N ALA A 18 -18.79 -22.46 -12.16
CA ALA A 18 -19.52 -21.92 -13.31
C ALA A 18 -20.71 -21.01 -12.96
N ARG A 19 -20.99 -20.78 -11.67
CA ARG A 19 -22.04 -19.85 -11.20
C ARG A 19 -21.54 -18.41 -11.06
N LEU A 20 -20.23 -18.18 -11.16
CA LEU A 20 -19.66 -16.84 -11.12
C LEU A 20 -20.00 -16.09 -12.42
N PRO A 21 -20.49 -14.84 -12.35
CA PRO A 21 -20.70 -14.02 -13.53
C PRO A 21 -19.36 -13.77 -14.26
N ASP A 22 -19.38 -13.64 -15.59
CA ASP A 22 -18.18 -13.33 -16.40
C ASP A 22 -17.46 -12.03 -15.96
N SER A 23 -18.15 -11.15 -15.23
CA SER A 23 -17.58 -9.93 -14.64
C SER A 23 -16.72 -10.16 -13.38
N HIS A 24 -16.73 -11.34 -12.76
CA HIS A 24 -15.96 -11.66 -11.55
C HIS A 24 -14.53 -12.11 -11.86
N ARG A 25 -13.75 -11.21 -12.47
CA ARG A 25 -12.35 -11.48 -12.85
C ARG A 25 -11.37 -11.33 -11.68
N HIS A 26 -11.74 -10.51 -10.71
CA HIS A 26 -10.93 -10.28 -9.52
C HIS A 26 -11.77 -10.45 -8.26
N MET A 27 -11.10 -10.73 -7.16
CA MET A 27 -11.77 -10.70 -5.85
C MET A 27 -12.11 -9.25 -5.52
N HIS A 28 -13.30 -8.94 -4.97
CA HIS A 28 -13.71 -7.57 -4.60
C HIS A 28 -12.90 -6.94 -3.46
N ASN A 29 -11.71 -7.45 -3.17
CA ASN A 29 -10.87 -7.02 -2.05
C ASN A 29 -9.40 -7.32 -2.37
N ASN A 30 -8.53 -6.32 -2.17
CA ASN A 30 -7.08 -6.42 -2.39
C ASN A 30 -6.44 -7.60 -1.65
N PHE A 31 -6.74 -7.74 -0.36
CA PHE A 31 -6.16 -8.77 0.49
C PHE A 31 -6.58 -10.17 0.05
N LEU A 32 -7.85 -10.33 -0.34
CA LEU A 32 -8.35 -11.61 -0.84
C LEU A 32 -7.72 -11.95 -2.20
N ASN A 33 -7.61 -10.97 -3.10
CA ASN A 33 -6.98 -11.18 -4.40
C ASN A 33 -5.50 -11.58 -4.24
N VAL A 34 -4.76 -10.85 -3.38
CA VAL A 34 -3.35 -11.17 -3.10
C VAL A 34 -3.21 -12.55 -2.45
N ALA A 35 -4.10 -12.94 -1.54
CA ALA A 35 -4.07 -14.25 -0.90
C ALA A 35 -4.36 -15.39 -1.89
N VAL A 36 -5.29 -15.18 -2.82
CA VAL A 36 -5.63 -16.17 -3.85
C VAL A 36 -4.50 -16.33 -4.86
N GLU A 37 -3.93 -15.23 -5.35
CA GLU A 37 -2.89 -15.26 -6.38
C GLU A 37 -1.52 -15.65 -5.82
N ASN A 38 -1.14 -15.11 -4.66
CA ASN A 38 0.23 -15.21 -4.14
C ASN A 38 0.34 -16.01 -2.82
N GLY A 39 -0.78 -16.56 -2.34
CA GLY A 39 -0.83 -17.32 -1.10
C GLY A 39 -0.64 -16.46 0.15
N TRP A 40 -0.50 -17.14 1.28
CA TRP A 40 -0.35 -16.48 2.58
C TRP A 40 0.99 -15.74 2.72
N LEU A 41 2.06 -16.26 2.11
CA LEU A 41 3.37 -15.58 2.08
C LEU A 41 3.32 -14.27 1.29
N GLY A 42 2.63 -14.26 0.14
CA GLY A 42 2.40 -13.06 -0.63
C GLY A 42 1.60 -12.04 0.15
N LEU A 43 0.52 -12.47 0.81
CA LEU A 43 -0.28 -11.60 1.66
C LEU A 43 0.52 -10.99 2.82
N LEU A 44 1.33 -11.78 3.53
CA LEU A 44 2.16 -11.28 4.62
C LEU A 44 3.18 -10.25 4.12
N THR A 45 3.82 -10.52 2.98
CA THR A 45 4.78 -9.60 2.36
C THR A 45 4.10 -8.29 1.94
N PHE A 46 2.90 -8.38 1.36
CA PHE A 46 2.09 -7.23 0.97
C PHE A 46 1.71 -6.38 2.19
N LEU A 47 1.19 -7.01 3.26
CA LEU A 47 0.83 -6.33 4.50
C LEU A 47 2.03 -5.66 5.16
N TRP A 48 3.17 -6.35 5.21
CA TRP A 48 4.40 -5.79 5.74
C TRP A 48 4.85 -4.58 4.92
N TRP A 49 4.84 -4.68 3.59
CA TRP A 49 5.26 -3.59 2.72
C TRP A 49 4.36 -2.35 2.88
N MET A 50 3.04 -2.51 2.80
CA MET A 50 2.09 -1.40 3.00
C MET A 50 2.23 -0.80 4.41
N GLY A 51 2.31 -1.65 5.43
CA GLY A 51 2.49 -1.23 6.82
C GLY A 51 3.80 -0.48 7.05
N ALA A 52 4.90 -0.91 6.44
CA ALA A 52 6.21 -0.27 6.57
C ALA A 52 6.21 1.15 6.00
N VAL A 53 5.60 1.36 4.83
CA VAL A 53 5.54 2.69 4.22
C VAL A 53 4.62 3.62 5.00
N ILE A 54 3.45 3.14 5.41
CA ILE A 54 2.52 3.90 6.26
C ILE A 54 3.18 4.27 7.59
N PHE A 55 3.88 3.33 8.22
CA PHE A 55 4.64 3.58 9.44
C PHE A 55 5.72 4.63 9.23
N SER A 56 6.46 4.57 8.12
CA SER A 56 7.46 5.57 7.76
C SER A 56 6.86 6.98 7.65
N ALA A 57 5.68 7.10 7.06
CA ALA A 57 4.94 8.36 6.96
C ALA A 57 4.63 8.97 8.33
N PHE A 58 4.01 8.19 9.22
CA PHE A 58 3.66 8.65 10.57
C PHE A 58 4.88 8.87 11.46
N SER A 59 5.93 8.06 11.29
CA SER A 59 7.22 8.26 11.98
C SER A 59 7.86 9.58 11.57
N THR A 60 7.89 9.87 10.27
CA THR A 60 8.45 11.11 9.71
C THR A 60 7.66 12.33 10.18
N TRP A 61 6.32 12.27 10.14
CA TRP A 61 5.47 13.31 10.71
C TRP A 61 5.82 13.61 12.18
N ARG A 62 5.91 12.57 13.02
CA ARG A 62 6.23 12.72 14.44
C ARG A 62 7.61 13.34 14.68
N ARG A 63 8.60 13.03 13.83
CA ARG A 63 9.97 13.57 13.93
C ARG A 63 10.06 15.02 13.45
N ALA A 64 9.30 15.38 12.42
CA ALA A 64 9.37 16.69 11.78
C ALA A 64 8.44 17.75 12.39
N LYS A 65 7.38 17.35 13.12
CA LYS A 65 6.30 18.25 13.58
C LYS A 65 6.74 19.53 14.31
N GLU A 66 7.87 19.50 15.01
CA GLU A 66 8.40 20.64 15.78
C GLU A 66 9.49 21.44 15.04
N ARG A 67 10.01 20.92 13.93
CA ARG A 67 11.20 21.46 13.24
C ARG A 67 10.92 21.91 11.82
N ASP A 68 10.06 21.19 11.12
CA ASP A 68 9.71 21.43 9.73
C ASP A 68 8.25 21.07 9.48
N VAL A 69 7.41 22.10 9.58
CA VAL A 69 5.95 21.98 9.41
C VAL A 69 5.61 21.41 8.04
N PHE A 70 6.35 21.79 6.99
CA PHE A 70 6.08 21.28 5.64
C PHE A 70 6.29 19.76 5.57
N THR A 71 7.46 19.28 5.99
CA THR A 71 7.76 17.84 5.98
C THR A 71 6.79 17.07 6.87
N ALA A 72 6.42 17.63 8.02
CA ALA A 72 5.46 17.01 8.91
C ALA A 72 4.08 16.86 8.26
N GLN A 73 3.50 17.95 7.77
CA GLN A 73 2.15 17.96 7.20
C GLN A 73 2.08 17.15 5.91
N ALA A 74 3.10 17.24 5.05
CA ALA A 74 3.18 16.44 3.84
C ALA A 74 3.24 14.93 4.16
N SER A 75 4.08 14.52 5.11
CA SER A 75 4.18 13.11 5.53
C SER A 75 2.87 12.61 6.14
N LEU A 76 2.19 13.43 6.94
CA LEU A 76 0.90 13.09 7.52
C LEU A 76 -0.18 12.92 6.43
N ALA A 77 -0.28 13.88 5.51
CA ALA A 77 -1.26 13.83 4.42
C ALA A 77 -1.06 12.59 3.54
N ILE A 78 0.19 12.27 3.19
CA ILE A 78 0.51 11.07 2.42
C ILE A 78 0.18 9.81 3.22
N GLY A 79 0.53 9.75 4.51
CA GLY A 79 0.22 8.60 5.37
C GLY A 79 -1.28 8.33 5.46
N VAL A 80 -2.10 9.37 5.64
CA VAL A 80 -3.56 9.27 5.66
C VAL A 80 -4.11 8.84 4.31
N ALA A 81 -3.58 9.37 3.19
CA ALA A 81 -4.01 8.97 1.85
C ALA A 81 -3.72 7.49 1.57
N LEU A 82 -2.54 6.99 1.96
CA LEU A 82 -2.20 5.58 1.83
C LEU A 82 -3.08 4.68 2.70
N VAL A 83 -3.39 5.09 3.94
CA VAL A 83 -4.36 4.36 4.80
C VAL A 83 -5.74 4.33 4.14
N GLY A 84 -6.23 5.48 3.64
CA GLY A 84 -7.52 5.57 2.96
C GLY A 84 -7.59 4.66 1.73
N TRP A 85 -6.52 4.60 0.95
CA TRP A 85 -6.41 3.70 -0.19
C TRP A 85 -6.47 2.21 0.22
N GLN A 86 -5.77 1.83 1.29
CA GLN A 86 -5.83 0.47 1.82
C GLN A 86 -7.21 0.11 2.41
N VAL A 87 -7.88 1.05 3.08
CA VAL A 87 -9.24 0.86 3.59
C VAL A 87 -10.24 0.70 2.44
N ALA A 88 -10.13 1.52 1.39
CA ALA A 88 -10.92 1.32 0.16
C ALA A 88 -10.64 -0.05 -0.47
N GLY A 89 -9.41 -0.55 -0.35
CA GLY A 89 -8.98 -1.87 -0.79
C GLY A 89 -9.66 -3.05 -0.08
N VAL A 90 -10.34 -2.80 1.05
CA VAL A 90 -11.16 -3.80 1.74
C VAL A 90 -12.49 -4.01 1.01
N ALA A 91 -13.02 -2.97 0.37
CA ALA A 91 -14.31 -2.98 -0.30
C ALA A 91 -14.21 -3.22 -1.82
N GLU A 92 -13.06 -2.89 -2.44
CA GLU A 92 -12.85 -3.01 -3.88
C GLU A 92 -11.40 -3.40 -4.21
N TYR A 93 -11.19 -4.07 -5.35
CA TYR A 93 -9.86 -4.39 -5.88
C TYR A 93 -9.17 -3.19 -6.55
N ASN A 94 -8.92 -2.14 -5.78
CA ASN A 94 -8.27 -0.94 -6.28
C ASN A 94 -6.75 -1.11 -6.51
N PHE A 95 -6.13 -2.17 -5.97
CA PHE A 95 -4.71 -2.44 -6.21
C PHE A 95 -4.49 -2.91 -7.64
N GLY A 96 -5.46 -3.61 -8.25
CA GLY A 96 -5.44 -4.03 -9.65
C GLY A 96 -5.40 -2.86 -10.64
N ASP A 97 -5.98 -1.73 -10.25
CA ASP A 97 -6.05 -0.53 -11.07
C ASP A 97 -4.69 0.16 -11.18
N GLY A 98 -4.18 0.23 -12.41
CA GLY A 98 -2.90 0.85 -12.73
C GLY A 98 -2.87 2.35 -12.43
N GLU A 99 -3.97 3.08 -12.65
CA GLU A 99 -4.04 4.53 -12.47
C GLU A 99 -3.86 4.90 -11.00
N VAL A 100 -4.59 4.20 -10.12
CA VAL A 100 -4.50 4.39 -8.67
C VAL A 100 -3.15 3.90 -8.14
N ARG A 101 -2.67 2.75 -8.62
CA ARG A 101 -1.40 2.16 -8.16
C ARG A 101 -0.21 3.06 -8.47
N ILE A 102 -0.15 3.67 -9.66
CA ILE A 102 0.96 4.57 -10.03
C ILE A 102 1.04 5.77 -9.07
N ILE A 103 -0.11 6.39 -8.78
CA ILE A 103 -0.18 7.52 -7.83
C ILE A 103 0.26 7.05 -6.44
N ALA A 104 -0.21 5.89 -5.98
CA ALA A 104 0.20 5.34 -4.70
C ALA A 104 1.72 5.11 -4.63
N MET A 105 2.34 4.50 -5.65
CA MET A 105 3.79 4.30 -5.72
C MET A 105 4.57 5.62 -5.69
N PHE A 106 4.09 6.64 -6.40
CA PHE A 106 4.69 7.98 -6.35
C PHE A 106 4.65 8.56 -4.94
N LEU A 107 3.52 8.48 -4.25
CA LEU A 107 3.37 8.95 -2.88
C LEU A 107 4.26 8.17 -1.89
N MET A 108 4.43 6.86 -2.09
CA MET A 108 5.37 6.04 -1.31
C MET A 108 6.82 6.52 -1.48
N GLY A 109 7.24 6.80 -2.72
CA GLY A 109 8.57 7.37 -2.98
C GLY A 109 8.75 8.74 -2.34
N LEU A 110 7.73 9.60 -2.44
CA LEU A 110 7.75 10.93 -1.86
C LEU A 110 7.89 10.91 -0.34
N VAL A 111 7.19 10.00 0.36
CA VAL A 111 7.29 9.93 1.83
C VAL A 111 8.64 9.43 2.30
N LEU A 112 9.30 8.55 1.54
CA LEU A 112 10.67 8.13 1.83
C LEU A 112 11.67 9.28 1.61
N ALA A 113 11.49 10.10 0.58
CA ALA A 113 12.31 11.30 0.37
C ALA A 113 12.13 12.31 1.52
N LEU A 114 10.90 12.49 2.01
CA LEU A 114 10.61 13.32 3.18
C LEU A 114 11.24 12.76 4.46
N ALA A 115 11.30 11.43 4.61
CA ALA A 115 11.96 10.78 5.74
C ALA A 115 13.46 11.10 5.77
N VAL A 116 14.15 11.00 4.61
CA VAL A 116 15.57 11.38 4.47
C VAL A 116 15.77 12.86 4.82
N ARG A 117 14.93 13.75 4.27
CA ARG A 117 14.99 15.19 4.59
C ARG A 117 14.83 15.46 6.09
N ALA A 118 13.93 14.76 6.78
CA ALA A 118 13.75 14.91 8.22
C ALA A 118 14.98 14.48 9.03
N GLU A 119 15.71 13.46 8.55
CA GLU A 119 16.96 13.01 9.15
C GLU A 119 18.09 14.01 8.94
N ASP A 120 18.21 14.60 7.75
CA ASP A 120 19.20 15.64 7.46
C ASP A 120 18.99 16.88 8.33
N LEU A 121 17.75 17.36 8.45
CA LEU A 121 17.41 18.49 9.32
C LEU A 121 17.78 18.23 10.79
N LYS A 122 17.66 16.97 11.24
CA LYS A 122 18.07 16.59 12.58
C LYS A 122 19.58 16.70 12.75
N ARG A 123 20.36 16.30 11.74
CA ARG A 123 21.82 16.33 11.75
C ARG A 123 22.38 17.74 11.81
N TYR A 124 21.81 18.67 11.03
CA TYR A 124 22.25 20.08 11.05
C TYR A 124 21.93 20.80 12.36
N ALA A 125 20.83 20.44 13.03
CA ALA A 125 20.47 21.04 14.32
C ALA A 125 21.33 20.54 15.50
N SER A 126 22.13 19.48 15.30
CA SER A 126 23.02 18.91 16.33
C SER A 126 24.51 19.23 16.14
N ALA A 127 24.86 19.95 15.07
CA ALA A 127 26.21 20.43 14.79
C ALA A 127 26.35 21.88 15.26
#